data_AF-A0A968XAW8-F1
#
_entry.id   AF-A0A968XAW8-F1
#
_cell.length_a   1.000
_cell.length_b   1.000
_cell.length_c   1.000
_cell.angle_alpha   90.00
_cell.angle_beta   90.00
_cell.angle_gamma   90.00
#
_symmetry.space_group_name_H-M   'P 1'
#
loop_
_entity.id
_entity.type
_entity.pdbx_description
1 polymer ?
#
loop_
_entity_poly.entity_id
_entity_poly.type
_entity_poly.pdbx_seq_one_letter_code
_entity_poly.pdbx_strand_id
1 'polypeptide(L)'
;MKRAWKFSSLIMVAVAAAMVTIGPRSLATTPAPSVSPPPTPSPSPTPSPSPKPSPSPTPSPSPSPSPKPSPSPTPKPAPQTTPPPKASNSIWRLFTSEVGGFKVLMPGDAKVSKSDDVTAFRVDRPQEAASYTVSYVDFASDPTTEKDGVKEAFAGTIQGITDEGGKILATKPLTIGTYPGQEIQAKLANGTTTRIRVYIVEKRLYLVIATTKSDRNLAKSIEGYLNSFQLIGR
;
A
#
# COMPACT_ATOMS: atom_id res chain seq x y z
N MET A 1 0.52 -22.00 24.13
CA MET A 1 -0.28 -21.61 22.94
C MET A 1 -1.03 -20.27 23.10
N LYS A 2 -0.56 -19.30 23.92
CA LYS A 2 -1.26 -18.00 24.16
C LYS A 2 -0.68 -16.79 23.40
N ARG A 3 0.39 -16.98 22.61
CA ARG A 3 1.16 -15.87 22.00
C ARG A 3 0.65 -15.47 20.61
N ALA A 4 0.28 -16.44 19.77
CA ALA A 4 -0.28 -16.25 18.43
C ALA A 4 -1.49 -15.29 18.37
N TRP A 5 -2.45 -15.44 19.30
CA TRP A 5 -3.63 -14.58 19.36
C TRP A 5 -3.28 -13.09 19.58
N LYS A 6 -2.22 -12.80 20.35
CA LYS A 6 -1.87 -11.43 20.71
C LYS A 6 -1.39 -10.62 19.50
N PHE A 7 -0.65 -11.23 18.57
CA PHE A 7 -0.18 -10.54 17.36
C PHE A 7 -1.37 -10.15 16.47
N SER A 8 -2.26 -11.10 16.16
CA SER A 8 -3.42 -10.84 15.30
C SER A 8 -4.33 -9.76 15.89
N SER A 9 -4.62 -9.82 17.20
CA SER A 9 -5.46 -8.81 17.86
C SER A 9 -4.86 -7.40 17.80
N LEU A 10 -3.55 -7.27 17.99
CA LEU A 10 -2.88 -5.97 17.95
C LEU A 10 -2.85 -5.39 16.54
N ILE A 11 -2.63 -6.25 15.53
CA ILE A 11 -2.61 -5.85 14.12
C ILE A 11 -3.99 -5.40 13.67
N MET A 12 -5.06 -6.07 14.09
CA MET A 12 -6.42 -5.61 13.80
C MET A 12 -6.68 -4.19 14.33
N VAL A 13 -6.24 -3.91 15.56
CA VAL A 13 -6.31 -2.54 16.14
C VAL A 13 -5.47 -1.55 15.33
N ALA A 14 -4.27 -1.93 14.89
CA ALA A 14 -3.40 -1.07 14.10
C ALA A 14 -3.99 -0.74 12.72
N VAL A 15 -4.62 -1.72 12.05
CA VAL A 15 -5.32 -1.51 10.78
C VAL A 15 -6.50 -0.56 10.98
N ALA A 16 -7.37 -0.83 11.97
CA ALA A 16 -8.52 0.03 12.25
C ALA A 16 -8.07 1.46 12.56
N ALA A 17 -7.09 1.64 13.46
CA ALA A 17 -6.54 2.96 13.82
C ALA A 17 -5.97 3.73 12.62
N ALA A 18 -5.36 3.03 11.66
CA ALA A 18 -4.82 3.65 10.45
C ALA A 18 -5.91 3.99 9.41
N MET A 19 -7.04 3.29 9.44
CA MET A 19 -8.18 3.45 8.53
C MET A 19 -9.23 4.46 9.02
N VAL A 20 -9.26 4.82 10.32
CA VAL A 20 -10.24 5.79 10.87
C VAL A 20 -10.22 7.07 10.03
N THR A 21 -11.29 7.26 9.26
CA THR A 21 -11.60 8.51 8.59
C THR A 21 -12.34 9.38 9.60
N ILE A 22 -11.86 10.60 9.84
CA ILE A 22 -12.58 11.60 10.63
C ILE A 22 -13.77 12.08 9.79
N GLY A 23 -14.81 11.24 9.68
CA GLY A 23 -16.17 11.71 9.50
C GLY A 23 -16.74 12.05 10.89
N PRO A 24 -17.67 13.00 11.02
CA PRO A 24 -18.32 13.23 12.29
C PRO A 24 -18.97 11.92 12.73
N ARG A 25 -18.55 11.44 13.90
CA ARG A 25 -19.11 10.27 14.57
C ARG A 25 -20.52 10.66 15.01
N SER A 26 -21.47 10.63 14.07
CA SER A 26 -22.88 10.71 14.42
C SER A 26 -23.22 9.43 15.19
N LEU A 27 -23.44 9.60 16.48
CA LEU A 27 -24.12 8.64 17.35
C LEU A 27 -25.55 8.46 16.82
N ALA A 28 -25.73 7.66 15.79
CA ALA A 28 -27.04 7.31 15.26
C ALA A 28 -27.34 5.85 15.58
N THR A 29 -28.34 5.69 16.43
CA THR A 29 -29.06 4.48 16.86
C THR A 29 -29.16 3.37 15.81
N THR A 30 -28.87 2.15 16.27
CA THR A 30 -29.16 0.86 15.64
C THR A 30 -30.56 0.82 15.00
N PRO A 31 -30.70 0.62 13.68
CA PRO A 31 -31.93 0.13 13.10
C PRO A 31 -31.98 -1.40 13.19
N ALA A 32 -33.16 -1.92 13.53
CA ALA A 32 -33.49 -3.33 13.67
C ALA A 32 -33.19 -4.17 12.40
N PRO A 33 -32.94 -5.49 12.53
CA PRO A 33 -32.65 -6.34 11.38
C PRO A 33 -33.88 -6.47 10.46
N SER A 34 -33.74 -6.01 9.22
CA SER A 34 -34.71 -6.23 8.14
C SER A 34 -34.38 -7.54 7.42
N VAL A 35 -35.38 -8.42 7.30
CA VAL A 35 -35.25 -9.75 6.72
C VAL A 35 -35.15 -9.63 5.19
N SER A 36 -34.00 -9.99 4.63
CA SER A 36 -33.77 -9.97 3.18
C SER A 36 -34.46 -11.17 2.50
N PRO A 37 -35.19 -10.99 1.39
CA PRO A 37 -35.78 -12.10 0.63
C PRO A 37 -34.68 -12.96 -0.05
N PRO A 38 -34.97 -14.25 -0.36
CA PRO A 38 -34.01 -15.18 -0.93
C PRO A 38 -33.62 -14.79 -2.37
N PRO A 39 -32.36 -15.08 -2.79
CA PRO A 39 -31.89 -14.75 -4.13
C PRO A 39 -32.55 -15.64 -5.19
N THR A 40 -32.95 -15.03 -6.32
CA THR A 40 -33.39 -15.72 -7.53
C THR A 40 -32.19 -16.36 -8.26
N PRO A 41 -32.35 -17.54 -8.88
CA PRO A 41 -31.26 -18.22 -9.57
C PRO A 41 -30.83 -17.47 -10.84
N SER A 42 -29.51 -17.32 -11.01
CA SER A 42 -28.87 -16.68 -12.17
C SER A 42 -28.95 -17.58 -13.41
N PRO A 43 -29.25 -17.05 -14.61
CA PRO A 43 -29.27 -17.83 -15.84
C PRO A 43 -27.86 -18.30 -16.24
N SER A 44 -27.83 -19.46 -16.90
CA SER A 44 -26.66 -20.19 -17.38
C SER A 44 -25.90 -19.42 -18.48
N PRO A 45 -24.55 -19.44 -18.50
CA PRO A 45 -23.77 -18.74 -19.52
C PRO A 45 -23.88 -19.42 -20.90
N THR A 46 -24.10 -18.61 -21.92
CA THR A 46 -24.00 -18.99 -23.34
C THR A 46 -22.52 -19.19 -23.75
N PRO A 47 -22.21 -20.19 -24.59
CA PRO A 47 -20.84 -20.44 -25.02
C PRO A 47 -20.31 -19.34 -25.94
N SER A 48 -19.07 -18.93 -25.69
CA SER A 48 -18.32 -17.93 -26.48
C SER A 48 -17.86 -18.51 -27.82
N PRO A 49 -17.94 -17.77 -28.93
CA PRO A 49 -17.46 -18.23 -30.23
C PRO A 49 -15.94 -18.33 -30.29
N SER A 50 -15.48 -19.25 -31.13
CA SER A 50 -14.08 -19.64 -31.36
C SER A 50 -13.26 -18.52 -32.04
N PRO A 51 -11.99 -18.31 -31.67
CA PRO A 51 -11.14 -17.28 -32.27
C PRO A 51 -10.72 -17.63 -33.71
N LYS A 52 -10.75 -16.59 -34.57
CA LYS A 52 -10.28 -16.62 -35.96
C LYS A 52 -8.73 -16.63 -36.00
N PRO A 53 -8.09 -17.39 -36.91
CA PRO A 53 -6.64 -17.44 -37.00
C PRO A 53 -6.02 -16.10 -37.44
N SER A 54 -4.89 -15.77 -36.80
CA SER A 54 -4.07 -14.58 -37.05
C SER A 54 -3.21 -14.75 -38.31
N PRO A 55 -3.04 -13.71 -39.14
CA PRO A 55 -2.15 -13.75 -40.30
C PRO A 55 -0.67 -13.77 -39.90
N SER A 56 0.13 -14.35 -40.79
CA SER A 56 1.58 -14.57 -40.70
C SER A 56 2.39 -13.26 -40.78
N PRO A 57 3.50 -13.12 -40.03
CA PRO A 57 4.34 -11.93 -40.07
C PRO A 57 5.14 -11.82 -41.37
N THR A 58 5.19 -10.61 -41.93
CA THR A 58 6.10 -10.22 -43.01
C THR A 58 7.53 -10.02 -42.49
N PRO A 59 8.57 -10.33 -43.30
CA PRO A 59 9.96 -10.21 -42.87
C PRO A 59 10.41 -8.74 -42.74
N SER A 60 11.21 -8.49 -41.70
CA SER A 60 11.81 -7.18 -41.40
C SER A 60 12.97 -6.85 -42.35
N PRO A 61 13.12 -5.58 -42.78
CA PRO A 61 14.27 -5.16 -43.59
C PRO A 61 15.58 -5.14 -42.79
N SER A 62 16.67 -5.34 -43.53
CA SER A 62 18.06 -5.44 -43.09
C SER A 62 18.59 -4.15 -42.45
N PRO A 63 19.47 -4.23 -41.42
CA PRO A 63 20.04 -3.05 -40.78
C PRO A 63 21.07 -2.33 -41.67
N SER A 64 20.98 -1.00 -41.68
CA SER A 64 21.96 -0.09 -42.27
C SER A 64 23.24 -0.04 -41.42
N PRO A 65 24.45 0.12 -42.02
CA PRO A 65 25.70 0.13 -41.28
C PRO A 65 25.84 1.34 -40.35
N SER A 66 26.42 1.06 -39.18
CA SER A 66 26.65 2.01 -38.08
C SER A 66 27.76 3.03 -38.43
N PRO A 67 27.58 4.32 -38.11
CA PRO A 67 28.62 5.34 -38.31
C PRO A 67 29.81 5.19 -37.34
N LYS A 68 30.97 5.64 -37.84
CA LYS A 68 32.29 5.62 -37.22
C LYS A 68 32.32 6.32 -35.84
N PRO A 69 33.08 5.82 -34.85
CA PRO A 69 33.15 6.43 -33.52
C PRO A 69 33.80 7.82 -33.55
N SER A 70 33.13 8.76 -32.88
CA SER A 70 33.61 10.12 -32.58
C SER A 70 34.60 10.09 -31.40
N PRO A 71 35.60 10.99 -31.33
CA PRO A 71 36.60 11.00 -30.27
C PRO A 71 36.02 11.21 -28.87
N SER A 72 36.67 10.57 -27.90
CA SER A 72 36.33 10.58 -26.47
C SER A 72 36.41 11.99 -25.88
N PRO A 73 35.34 12.51 -25.23
CA PRO A 73 35.42 13.75 -24.48
C PRO A 73 36.21 13.55 -23.19
N THR A 74 37.09 14.52 -22.92
CA THR A 74 37.89 14.69 -21.71
C THR A 74 37.01 14.63 -20.45
N PRO A 75 37.46 14.01 -19.34
CA PRO A 75 36.66 13.88 -18.12
C PRO A 75 36.21 15.24 -17.59
N LYS A 76 34.89 15.43 -17.57
CA LYS A 76 34.20 16.54 -16.93
C LYS A 76 34.45 16.47 -15.41
N PRO A 77 34.71 17.60 -14.73
CA PRO A 77 34.86 17.64 -13.27
C PRO A 77 33.69 16.94 -12.58
N ALA A 78 34.00 16.17 -11.54
CA ALA A 78 33.01 15.49 -10.72
C ALA A 78 31.86 16.44 -10.35
N PRO A 79 30.58 16.03 -10.48
CA PRO A 79 29.48 16.83 -9.99
C PRO A 79 29.70 17.09 -8.51
N GLN A 80 29.90 18.36 -8.15
CA GLN A 80 29.58 18.82 -6.80
C GLN A 80 28.17 18.33 -6.50
N THR A 81 27.99 17.80 -5.29
CA THR A 81 26.70 17.39 -4.74
C THR A 81 25.78 18.60 -4.70
N THR A 82 25.12 18.89 -5.82
CA THR A 82 23.98 19.79 -5.85
C THR A 82 22.95 19.17 -4.91
N PRO A 83 22.51 19.85 -3.84
CA PRO A 83 21.35 19.38 -3.09
C PRO A 83 20.23 19.11 -4.10
N PRO A 84 19.44 18.03 -3.92
CA PRO A 84 18.39 17.67 -4.88
C PRO A 84 17.59 18.92 -5.23
N PRO A 85 17.30 19.17 -6.52
CA PRO A 85 16.63 20.39 -6.94
C PRO A 85 15.43 20.59 -6.03
N LYS A 86 15.41 21.73 -5.34
CA LYS A 86 14.25 22.19 -4.57
C LYS A 86 13.08 22.04 -5.51
N ALA A 87 12.24 21.02 -5.26
CA ALA A 87 11.13 20.69 -6.14
C ALA A 87 10.21 21.90 -6.16
N SER A 88 10.34 22.67 -7.24
CA SER A 88 9.42 23.72 -7.63
C SER A 88 8.00 23.12 -7.61
N ASN A 89 7.16 23.61 -6.69
CA ASN A 89 5.72 23.38 -6.57
C ASN A 89 5.20 21.93 -6.40
N SER A 90 6.03 20.93 -6.11
CA SER A 90 5.51 19.60 -5.75
C SER A 90 5.08 19.59 -4.28
N ILE A 91 3.80 19.28 -4.05
CA ILE A 91 3.26 19.04 -2.69
C ILE A 91 3.88 17.80 -2.03
N TRP A 92 4.51 16.92 -2.83
CA TRP A 92 5.17 15.71 -2.36
C TRP A 92 6.51 16.05 -1.75
N ARG A 93 6.65 15.78 -0.46
CA ARG A 93 7.86 16.03 0.31
C ARG A 93 8.34 14.73 0.93
N LEU A 94 9.65 14.56 1.01
CA LEU A 94 10.22 13.45 1.74
C LEU A 94 9.93 13.65 3.24
N PHE A 95 9.16 12.74 3.80
CA PHE A 95 8.90 12.64 5.22
C PHE A 95 9.82 11.56 5.81
N THR A 96 10.51 11.91 6.89
CA THR A 96 11.45 11.03 7.58
C THR A 96 11.02 10.91 9.03
N SER A 97 10.85 9.68 9.51
CA SER A 97 10.58 9.38 10.91
C SER A 97 11.77 8.61 11.48
N GLU A 98 12.58 9.26 12.31
CA GLU A 98 13.72 8.61 12.97
C GLU A 98 13.26 7.54 13.96
N VAL A 99 12.24 7.86 14.77
CA VAL A 99 11.61 6.91 15.72
C VAL A 99 10.96 5.76 14.96
N GLY A 100 10.30 6.08 13.85
CA GLY A 100 9.71 5.09 12.95
C GLY A 100 10.74 4.28 12.20
N GLY A 101 11.98 4.75 12.02
CA GLY A 101 13.00 4.08 11.22
C GLY A 101 12.67 4.02 9.73
N PHE A 102 11.94 5.01 9.19
CA PHE A 102 11.53 5.02 7.80
C PHE A 102 11.56 6.42 7.17
N LYS A 103 11.62 6.45 5.85
CA LYS A 103 11.35 7.62 5.02
C LYS A 103 10.37 7.28 3.91
N VAL A 104 9.54 8.23 3.52
CA VAL A 104 8.48 8.06 2.51
C VAL A 104 8.12 9.43 1.94
N LEU A 105 7.70 9.51 0.68
CA LEU A 105 7.14 10.76 0.14
C LEU A 105 5.72 10.94 0.69
N MET A 106 5.36 12.12 1.18
CA MET A 106 3.99 12.44 1.59
C MET A 106 3.49 13.74 0.93
N PRO A 107 2.21 13.84 0.56
CA PRO A 107 1.65 15.01 -0.13
C PRO A 107 1.22 16.12 0.85
N GLY A 108 2.11 16.51 1.76
CA GLY A 108 1.86 17.51 2.79
C GLY A 108 2.46 17.14 4.15
N ASP A 109 2.09 17.90 5.17
CA ASP A 109 2.54 17.69 6.54
C ASP A 109 1.73 16.57 7.21
N ALA A 110 2.44 15.55 7.71
CA ALA A 110 1.84 14.39 8.34
C ALA A 110 1.32 14.70 9.75
N LYS A 111 0.08 14.32 10.02
CA LYS A 111 -0.48 14.30 11.38
C LYS A 111 -0.08 13.00 12.05
N VAL A 112 0.56 13.11 13.22
CA VAL A 112 0.99 11.96 14.01
C VAL A 112 -0.09 11.64 15.05
N SER A 113 -0.52 10.38 15.08
CA SER A 113 -1.36 9.83 16.13
C SER A 113 -0.61 8.70 16.81
N LYS A 114 -0.60 8.70 18.15
CA LYS A 114 0.04 7.65 18.95
C LYS A 114 -0.98 7.09 19.93
N SER A 115 -1.24 5.79 19.80
CA SER A 115 -1.94 4.95 20.78
C SER A 115 -0.91 4.01 21.41
N ASP A 116 -1.18 3.45 22.59
CA ASP A 116 -0.22 2.67 23.41
C ASP A 116 0.84 1.87 22.60
N ASP A 117 0.40 1.08 21.61
CA ASP A 117 1.26 0.23 20.79
C ASP A 117 1.36 0.65 19.30
N VAL A 118 0.57 1.63 18.85
CA VAL A 118 0.43 1.98 17.42
C VAL A 118 0.78 3.44 17.20
N THR A 119 1.72 3.69 16.30
CA THR A 119 2.03 5.06 15.83
C THR A 119 1.63 5.18 14.37
N ALA A 120 0.83 6.19 14.03
CA ALA A 120 0.36 6.46 12.68
C ALA A 120 0.71 7.89 12.24
N PHE A 121 1.15 8.03 10.99
CA PHE A 121 1.49 9.27 10.31
C PHE A 121 0.57 9.40 9.11
N ARG A 122 -0.33 10.39 9.13
CA ARG A 122 -1.42 10.49 8.15
C ARG A 122 -1.48 11.86 7.48
N VAL A 123 -1.68 11.86 6.18
CA VAL A 123 -2.01 13.05 5.38
C VAL A 123 -3.34 12.81 4.68
N ASP A 124 -4.35 13.61 5.04
CA ASP A 124 -5.65 13.62 4.37
C ASP A 124 -5.66 14.64 3.23
N ARG A 125 -6.16 14.20 2.07
CA ARG A 125 -6.29 14.99 0.84
C ARG A 125 -7.78 15.05 0.46
N PRO A 126 -8.60 15.86 1.14
CA PRO A 126 -10.04 15.93 0.89
C PRO A 126 -10.35 16.36 -0.55
N GLN A 127 -9.52 17.24 -1.13
CA GLN A 127 -9.63 17.68 -2.52
C GLN A 127 -9.47 16.54 -3.55
N GLU A 128 -8.76 15.48 -3.19
CA GLU A 128 -8.52 14.30 -4.04
C GLU A 128 -9.33 13.09 -3.57
N ALA A 129 -10.16 13.25 -2.55
CA ALA A 129 -10.85 12.16 -1.84
C ALA A 129 -9.88 10.99 -1.50
N ALA A 130 -8.67 11.34 -1.09
CA ALA A 130 -7.59 10.40 -0.84
C ALA A 130 -6.93 10.64 0.52
N SER A 131 -6.29 9.59 1.06
CA SER A 131 -5.49 9.69 2.27
C SER A 131 -4.29 8.76 2.20
N TYR A 132 -3.17 9.22 2.74
CA TYR A 132 -1.91 8.50 2.78
C TYR A 132 -1.50 8.33 4.23
N THR A 133 -1.30 7.10 4.67
CA THR A 133 -0.95 6.77 6.06
C THR A 133 0.24 5.82 6.09
N VAL A 134 1.21 6.09 6.95
CA VAL A 134 2.17 5.07 7.40
C VAL A 134 1.90 4.84 8.87
N SER A 135 1.64 3.61 9.28
CA SER A 135 1.62 3.24 10.68
C SER A 135 2.63 2.13 10.97
N TYR A 136 3.06 2.04 12.21
CA TYR A 136 3.81 0.90 12.68
C TYR A 136 3.35 0.47 14.07
N VAL A 137 3.57 -0.80 14.35
CA VAL A 137 3.35 -1.43 15.65
C VAL A 137 4.63 -2.17 16.05
N ASP A 138 5.02 -1.99 17.32
CA ASP A 138 6.14 -2.69 17.91
C ASP A 138 5.63 -3.90 18.71
N PHE A 139 6.10 -5.08 18.35
CA PHE A 139 5.76 -6.31 19.05
C PHE A 139 6.74 -6.61 20.18
N ALA A 140 6.24 -7.27 21.22
CA ALA A 140 7.08 -7.75 22.33
C ALA A 140 8.10 -8.82 21.88
N SER A 141 7.73 -9.63 20.88
CA SER A 141 8.53 -10.72 20.32
C SER A 141 8.64 -10.59 18.80
N ASP A 142 9.69 -11.17 18.22
CA ASP A 142 9.92 -11.11 16.77
C ASP A 142 9.07 -12.16 16.01
N PRO A 143 8.04 -11.73 15.26
CA PRO A 143 7.18 -12.65 14.49
C PRO A 143 7.92 -13.39 13.37
N THR A 144 9.09 -12.92 12.91
CA THR A 144 9.89 -13.62 11.89
C THR A 144 10.58 -14.86 12.42
N THR A 145 10.79 -14.94 13.74
CA THR A 145 11.40 -16.09 14.40
C THR A 145 10.37 -17.16 14.78
N GLU A 146 9.08 -16.82 14.78
CA GLU A 146 8.00 -17.74 15.08
C GLU A 146 7.55 -18.49 13.82
N LYS A 147 7.30 -19.80 13.95
CA LYS A 147 6.98 -20.71 12.82
C LYS A 147 5.90 -20.18 11.88
N ASP A 148 4.89 -19.50 12.42
CA ASP A 148 3.76 -18.95 11.66
C ASP A 148 3.55 -17.44 11.90
N GLY A 149 4.45 -16.75 12.61
CA GLY A 149 4.24 -15.36 13.04
C GLY A 149 4.07 -14.38 11.87
N VAL A 150 4.84 -14.54 10.79
CA VAL A 150 4.68 -13.75 9.56
C VAL A 150 3.32 -13.97 8.89
N LYS A 151 2.89 -15.24 8.81
CA LYS A 151 1.59 -15.59 8.20
C LYS A 151 0.44 -15.05 9.04
N GLU A 152 0.53 -15.19 10.36
CA GLU A 152 -0.46 -14.68 11.31
C GLU A 152 -0.55 -13.16 11.26
N ALA A 153 0.58 -12.48 11.09
CA ALA A 153 0.58 -11.03 10.98
C ALA A 153 -0.09 -10.53 9.69
N PHE A 154 0.16 -11.19 8.56
CA PHE A 154 -0.55 -10.89 7.32
C PHE A 154 -2.04 -11.25 7.41
N ALA A 155 -2.37 -12.38 8.04
CA ALA A 155 -3.76 -12.78 8.27
C ALA A 155 -4.49 -11.77 9.16
N GLY A 156 -3.87 -11.29 10.24
CA GLY A 156 -4.42 -10.26 11.11
C GLY A 156 -4.63 -8.92 10.39
N THR A 157 -3.75 -8.60 9.42
CA THR A 157 -3.94 -7.41 8.58
C THR A 157 -5.18 -7.56 7.69
N ILE A 158 -5.34 -8.72 7.05
CA ILE A 158 -6.53 -9.03 6.24
C ILE A 158 -7.79 -9.00 7.11
N GLN A 159 -7.73 -9.61 8.29
CA GLN A 159 -8.86 -9.68 9.21
C GLN A 159 -9.30 -8.29 9.68
N GLY A 160 -8.36 -7.41 10.03
CA GLY A 160 -8.66 -6.03 10.41
C GLY A 160 -9.40 -5.27 9.31
N ILE A 161 -9.07 -5.51 8.04
CA ILE A 161 -9.77 -4.90 6.90
C ILE A 161 -11.19 -5.48 6.78
N THR A 162 -11.35 -6.80 6.92
CA THR A 162 -12.65 -7.45 6.77
C THR A 162 -13.60 -7.13 7.92
N ASP A 163 -13.09 -6.96 9.14
CA ASP A 163 -13.86 -6.58 10.32
C ASP A 163 -14.43 -5.16 10.19
N GLU A 164 -13.75 -4.27 9.46
CA GLU A 164 -14.28 -2.95 9.07
C GLU A 164 -15.25 -3.01 7.86
N GLY A 165 -15.66 -4.22 7.44
CA GLY A 165 -16.56 -4.43 6.31
C GLY A 165 -15.87 -4.30 4.94
N GLY A 166 -14.53 -4.31 4.91
CA GLY A 166 -13.75 -4.32 3.69
C GLY A 166 -13.78 -5.65 2.95
N LYS A 167 -13.71 -5.60 1.63
CA LYS A 167 -13.60 -6.77 0.74
C LYS A 167 -12.22 -6.82 0.12
N ILE A 168 -11.50 -7.90 0.33
CA ILE A 168 -10.18 -8.09 -0.31
C ILE A 168 -10.38 -8.31 -1.80
N LEU A 169 -9.70 -7.50 -2.62
CA LEU A 169 -9.71 -7.58 -4.08
C LEU A 169 -8.52 -8.38 -4.60
N ALA A 170 -7.33 -8.14 -4.03
CA ALA A 170 -6.11 -8.82 -4.42
C ALA A 170 -5.09 -8.82 -3.29
N THR A 171 -4.28 -9.86 -3.23
CA THR A 171 -3.11 -9.96 -2.35
C THR A 171 -1.90 -10.34 -3.19
N LYS A 172 -0.75 -9.70 -2.95
CA LYS A 172 0.49 -9.96 -3.67
C LYS A 172 1.66 -9.99 -2.69
N PRO A 173 2.53 -11.01 -2.72
CA PRO A 173 3.74 -11.00 -1.92
C PRO A 173 4.67 -9.85 -2.36
N LEU A 174 5.36 -9.25 -1.40
CA LEU A 174 6.33 -8.19 -1.63
C LEU A 174 7.50 -8.36 -0.65
N THR A 175 8.63 -7.73 -0.93
CA THR A 175 9.74 -7.65 0.02
C THR A 175 10.28 -6.22 0.09
N ILE A 176 10.90 -5.89 1.21
CA ILE A 176 11.73 -4.69 1.34
C ILE A 176 13.10 -5.11 1.87
N GLY A 177 14.10 -5.13 0.98
CA GLY A 177 15.36 -5.81 1.27
C GLY A 177 15.13 -7.31 1.51
N THR A 178 15.54 -7.80 2.67
CA THR A 178 15.35 -9.20 3.11
C THR A 178 14.04 -9.43 3.87
N TYR A 179 13.31 -8.37 4.20
CA TYR A 179 12.13 -8.45 5.06
C TYR A 179 10.87 -8.83 4.26
N PRO A 180 10.06 -9.77 4.78
CA PRO A 180 8.83 -10.19 4.12
C PRO A 180 7.78 -9.08 4.20
N GLY A 181 6.99 -8.98 3.14
CA GLY A 181 5.84 -8.09 3.07
C GLY A 181 4.74 -8.61 2.16
N GLN A 182 3.63 -7.89 2.15
CA GLN A 182 2.49 -8.21 1.32
C GLN A 182 1.77 -6.91 0.92
N GLU A 183 1.44 -6.78 -0.36
CA GLU A 183 0.49 -5.79 -0.83
C GLU A 183 -0.92 -6.37 -0.79
N ILE A 184 -1.85 -5.64 -0.21
CA ILE A 184 -3.25 -5.97 -0.10
C ILE A 184 -4.04 -4.84 -0.75
N GLN A 185 -4.87 -5.17 -1.72
CA GLN A 185 -5.84 -4.26 -2.31
C GLN A 185 -7.22 -4.68 -1.82
N ALA A 186 -7.97 -3.73 -1.27
CA ALA A 186 -9.30 -3.98 -0.74
C ALA A 186 -10.25 -2.85 -1.09
N LYS A 187 -11.55 -3.16 -1.15
CA LYS A 187 -12.62 -2.18 -1.28
C LYS A 187 -13.32 -2.06 0.07
N LEU A 188 -13.28 -0.88 0.67
CA LEU A 188 -13.94 -0.62 1.95
C LEU A 188 -15.46 -0.45 1.76
N ALA A 189 -16.23 -0.63 2.84
CA ALA A 189 -17.70 -0.54 2.81
C ALA A 189 -18.21 0.82 2.30
N ASN A 190 -17.45 1.89 2.51
CA ASN A 190 -17.76 3.24 2.03
C ASN A 190 -17.52 3.45 0.52
N GLY A 191 -17.14 2.39 -0.21
CA GLY A 191 -16.89 2.40 -1.65
C GLY A 191 -15.47 2.82 -2.06
N THR A 192 -14.60 3.21 -1.11
CA THR A 192 -13.19 3.53 -1.40
C THR A 192 -12.37 2.28 -1.66
N THR A 193 -11.36 2.42 -2.50
CA THR A 193 -10.32 1.40 -2.70
C THR A 193 -9.13 1.77 -1.83
N THR A 194 -8.65 0.81 -1.05
CA THR A 194 -7.43 0.93 -0.24
C THR A 194 -6.36 -0.01 -0.76
N ARG A 195 -5.13 0.48 -0.81
CA ARG A 195 -3.92 -0.31 -1.05
C ARG A 195 -3.05 -0.22 0.18
N ILE A 196 -2.71 -1.37 0.74
CA ILE A 196 -1.94 -1.51 1.97
C ILE A 196 -0.71 -2.33 1.61
N ARG A 197 0.48 -1.84 1.96
CA ARG A 197 1.69 -2.66 1.99
C ARG A 197 2.06 -2.90 3.43
N VAL A 198 2.03 -4.15 3.83
CA VAL A 198 2.50 -4.60 5.12
C VAL A 198 3.92 -5.11 5.00
N TYR A 199 4.79 -4.72 5.93
CA TYR A 199 6.17 -5.21 6.02
C TYR A 199 6.47 -5.62 7.45
N ILE A 200 7.12 -6.77 7.64
CA ILE A 200 7.52 -7.27 8.96
C ILE A 200 9.04 -7.19 9.04
N VAL A 201 9.51 -6.27 9.86
CA VAL A 201 10.93 -5.93 10.04
C VAL A 201 11.28 -6.25 11.47
N GLU A 202 11.80 -7.46 11.69
CA GLU A 202 12.07 -7.99 13.03
C GLU A 202 10.81 -7.88 13.90
N LYS A 203 10.90 -7.19 15.04
CA LYS A 203 9.80 -6.94 15.99
C LYS A 203 8.80 -5.87 15.54
N ARG A 204 8.95 -5.27 14.37
CA ARG A 204 8.08 -4.16 13.94
C ARG A 204 7.30 -4.52 12.69
N LEU A 205 6.00 -4.26 12.71
CA LEU A 205 5.16 -4.31 11.52
C LEU A 205 4.85 -2.90 11.05
N TYR A 206 5.10 -2.63 9.77
CA TYR A 206 4.74 -1.39 9.10
C TYR A 206 3.51 -1.61 8.22
N LEU A 207 2.60 -0.65 8.22
CA LEU A 207 1.48 -0.56 7.29
C LEU A 207 1.61 0.75 6.50
N VAL A 208 1.81 0.63 5.19
CA VAL A 208 1.84 1.77 4.27
C VAL A 208 0.55 1.75 3.47
N ILE A 209 -0.35 2.67 3.78
CA ILE A 209 -1.74 2.67 3.33
C ILE A 209 -2.01 3.88 2.45
N ALA A 210 -2.64 3.64 1.31
CA ALA A 210 -3.22 4.68 0.47
C ALA A 210 -4.68 4.34 0.18
N THR A 211 -5.58 5.24 0.51
CA THR A 211 -7.03 5.06 0.32
C THR A 211 -7.55 6.15 -0.61
N THR A 212 -8.42 5.80 -1.56
CA THR A 212 -9.00 6.74 -2.52
C THR A 212 -10.42 6.35 -2.93
N LYS A 213 -11.29 7.32 -3.20
CA LYS A 213 -12.58 7.09 -3.88
C LYS A 213 -12.46 6.90 -5.40
N SER A 214 -11.32 7.25 -6.01
CA SER A 214 -11.11 7.13 -7.47
C SER A 214 -9.67 6.75 -7.80
N ASP A 215 -9.50 5.60 -8.46
CA ASP A 215 -8.20 5.06 -8.83
C ASP A 215 -7.63 5.69 -10.10
N ARG A 216 -8.49 6.05 -11.08
CA ARG A 216 -8.08 6.42 -12.44
C ARG A 216 -7.06 7.55 -12.52
N ASN A 217 -7.16 8.57 -11.67
CA ASN A 217 -6.27 9.74 -11.71
C ASN A 217 -5.14 9.69 -10.68
N LEU A 218 -5.28 8.84 -9.64
CA LEU A 218 -4.33 8.79 -8.52
C LEU A 218 -3.46 7.54 -8.53
N ALA A 219 -3.67 6.60 -9.46
CA ALA A 219 -2.89 5.37 -9.54
C ALA A 219 -1.37 5.61 -9.52
N LYS A 220 -0.88 6.56 -10.34
CA LYS A 220 0.56 6.91 -10.40
C LYS A 220 1.06 7.52 -9.10
N SER A 221 0.28 8.42 -8.49
CA SER A 221 0.66 9.08 -7.24
C SER A 221 0.65 8.11 -6.06
N ILE A 222 -0.35 7.22 -5.99
CA ILE A 222 -0.44 6.15 -5.00
C ILE A 222 0.71 5.16 -5.17
N GLU A 223 1.01 4.76 -6.41
CA GLU A 223 2.14 3.88 -6.67
C GLU A 223 3.47 4.55 -6.31
N GLY A 224 3.66 5.82 -6.67
CA GLY A 224 4.82 6.61 -6.27
C GLY A 224 4.97 6.70 -4.74
N TYR A 225 3.88 6.96 -4.03
CA TYR A 225 3.83 6.93 -2.56
C TYR A 225 4.28 5.57 -2.01
N LEU A 226 3.60 4.50 -2.42
CA LEU A 226 3.86 3.14 -1.92
C LEU A 226 5.28 2.67 -2.22
N ASN A 227 5.85 3.04 -3.38
CA ASN A 227 7.20 2.70 -3.79
C ASN A 227 8.27 3.59 -3.13
N SER A 228 7.90 4.74 -2.61
CA SER A 228 8.84 5.66 -1.93
C SER A 228 9.18 5.26 -0.50
N PHE A 229 8.42 4.32 0.09
CA PHE A 229 8.67 3.85 1.44
C PHE A 229 10.00 3.09 1.51
N GLN A 230 10.87 3.53 2.40
CA GLN A 230 12.19 2.95 2.63
C GLN A 230 12.50 2.91 4.12
N LEU A 231 13.17 1.84 4.55
CA LEU A 231 13.71 1.72 5.90
C LEU A 231 14.98 2.56 6.04
N ILE A 232 15.22 3.11 7.23
CA ILE A 232 16.43 3.85 7.58
C ILE A 232 17.29 2.94 8.44
N GLY A 233 18.49 2.60 7.94
CA GLY A 233 19.60 2.04 8.71
C GLY A 233 19.24 0.94 9.71
N ARG A 234 18.86 -0.24 9.21
CA ARG A 234 18.82 -1.48 9.99
C ARG A 234 19.60 -2.54 9.25
#